data_AF-A0A523X567-F1
#
_entry.id   AF-A0A523X567-F1
#
_cell.length_a   1.000
_cell.length_b   1.000
_cell.length_c   1.000
_cell.angle_alpha   90.00
_cell.angle_beta   90.00
_cell.angle_gamma   90.00
#
_symmetry.space_group_name_H-M   'P 1'
#
loop_
_entity.id
_entity.type
_entity.pdbx_description
1 polymer ?
#
loop_
_entity_poly.entity_id
_entity_poly.type
_entity_poly.pdbx_seq_one_letter_code
_entity_poly.pdbx_strand_id
1 'polypeptide(L)'
;MKEEKKMSKKIVGFVIAGVLVLVLGFVSTPARAELSLGLVGGYYSPNFGEVNDDFDEVNANFGMDLELKAGIMYGLALGYDLGSRFGLRLEYNSFESKTSDTGSVTRDLWEYRFGLDAKLTVTPALLFLIYGYY
;
A
#
# COMPACT_ATOMS: atom_id res chain seq x y z
N MET A 1 -19.73 -9.12 -9.66
CA MET A 1 -19.06 -9.46 -10.94
C MET A 1 -17.97 -8.48 -11.41
N LYS A 2 -17.99 -7.18 -11.05
CA LYS A 2 -16.88 -6.24 -11.40
C LYS A 2 -15.63 -6.38 -10.51
N GLU A 3 -15.79 -6.76 -9.25
CA GLU A 3 -14.67 -6.84 -8.28
C GLU A 3 -13.75 -8.06 -8.47
N GLU A 4 -14.30 -9.25 -8.76
CA GLU A 4 -13.51 -10.45 -9.10
C GLU A 4 -12.54 -10.19 -10.26
N LYS A 5 -13.01 -9.44 -11.26
CA LYS A 5 -12.22 -9.09 -12.45
C LYS A 5 -11.10 -8.09 -12.16
N LYS A 6 -11.18 -7.34 -11.05
CA LYS A 6 -10.15 -6.38 -10.61
C LYS A 6 -9.09 -7.10 -9.76
N MET A 7 -9.50 -8.01 -8.88
CA MET A 7 -8.58 -8.87 -8.13
C MET A 7 -7.77 -9.79 -9.06
N SER A 8 -8.40 -10.41 -10.05
CA SER A 8 -7.68 -11.30 -10.98
C SER A 8 -6.59 -10.56 -11.76
N LYS A 9 -6.83 -9.31 -12.17
CA LYS A 9 -5.82 -8.50 -12.88
C LYS A 9 -4.62 -8.12 -12.01
N LYS A 10 -4.84 -7.80 -10.72
CA LYS A 10 -3.75 -7.49 -9.78
C LYS A 10 -2.87 -8.72 -9.54
N ILE A 11 -3.50 -9.89 -9.37
CA ILE A 11 -2.81 -11.17 -9.18
C ILE A 11 -2.02 -11.54 -10.44
N VAL A 12 -2.62 -11.38 -11.62
CA VAL A 12 -1.94 -11.63 -12.91
C VAL A 12 -0.74 -10.70 -13.10
N GLY A 13 -0.83 -9.42 -12.73
CA GLY A 13 0.30 -8.49 -12.78
C GLY A 13 1.46 -8.92 -11.89
N PHE A 14 1.17 -9.35 -10.66
CA PHE A 14 2.19 -9.86 -9.73
C PHE A 14 2.83 -11.16 -10.23
N VAL A 15 2.03 -12.08 -10.76
CA VAL A 15 2.53 -13.34 -11.35
C VAL A 15 3.40 -13.08 -12.57
N ILE A 16 3.00 -12.17 -13.46
CA ILE A 16 3.79 -11.80 -14.64
C ILE A 16 5.11 -11.15 -14.21
N ALA A 17 5.08 -10.23 -13.23
CA ALA A 17 6.30 -9.61 -12.71
C ALA A 17 7.23 -10.64 -12.04
N GLY A 18 6.68 -11.57 -11.25
CA GLY A 18 7.44 -12.66 -10.63
C GLY A 18 8.05 -13.62 -11.67
N VAL A 19 7.30 -13.97 -12.71
CA VAL A 19 7.80 -14.77 -13.83
C VAL A 19 8.88 -14.01 -14.60
N LEU A 20 8.75 -12.70 -14.80
CA LEU A 20 9.77 -11.88 -15.47
C LEU A 20 11.08 -11.86 -14.68
N VAL A 21 11.01 -11.73 -13.35
CA VAL A 21 12.18 -11.81 -12.46
C VAL A 21 12.83 -13.19 -12.53
N LEU A 22 12.03 -14.27 -12.53
CA LEU A 22 12.53 -15.63 -12.67
C LEU A 22 13.19 -15.86 -14.04
N VAL A 23 12.53 -15.47 -15.13
CA VAL A 23 13.03 -15.65 -16.50
C VAL A 23 14.30 -14.84 -16.74
N LEU A 24 14.34 -13.56 -16.32
CA LEU A 24 15.56 -12.76 -16.39
C LEU A 24 16.67 -13.34 -15.51
N GLY A 25 16.31 -13.99 -14.40
CA GLY A 25 17.27 -14.67 -13.55
C GLY A 25 17.91 -15.92 -14.17
N PHE A 26 17.15 -16.69 -14.95
CA PHE A 26 17.66 -17.89 -15.63
C PHE A 26 18.56 -17.60 -16.84
N VAL A 27 18.50 -16.39 -17.44
CA VAL A 27 19.39 -15.98 -18.54
C VAL A 27 20.75 -15.50 -18.00
N SER A 28 20.86 -15.25 -16.70
CA SER A 28 22.15 -14.91 -16.08
C SER A 28 22.92 -16.17 -15.72
N THR A 29 24.23 -16.14 -15.93
CA THR A 29 25.12 -17.28 -15.70
C THR A 29 25.06 -17.72 -14.22
N PRO A 30 24.94 -19.02 -13.91
CA PRO A 30 24.68 -19.55 -12.56
C PRO A 30 25.81 -19.33 -11.53
N ALA A 31 26.84 -18.54 -11.87
CA ALA A 31 28.01 -18.35 -11.01
C ALA A 31 27.85 -17.22 -9.98
N ARG A 32 26.87 -16.30 -10.11
CA ARG A 32 26.76 -15.10 -9.24
C ARG A 32 25.33 -14.53 -9.05
N ALA A 33 24.30 -15.32 -9.33
CA ALA A 33 22.91 -14.89 -9.15
C ALA A 33 22.42 -15.22 -7.74
N GLU A 34 22.33 -14.23 -6.86
CA GLU A 34 21.80 -14.41 -5.51
C GLU A 34 20.33 -13.95 -5.48
N LEU A 35 19.42 -14.90 -5.23
CA LEU A 35 18.01 -14.61 -4.96
C LEU A 35 17.85 -14.41 -3.44
N SER A 36 17.30 -13.28 -3.03
CA SER A 36 17.03 -12.98 -1.63
C SER A 36 15.53 -12.79 -1.38
N LEU A 37 15.07 -13.26 -0.23
CA LEU A 37 13.71 -13.02 0.26
C LEU A 37 13.82 -12.33 1.62
N GLY A 38 13.12 -11.21 1.77
CA GLY A 38 13.16 -10.38 2.97
C GLY A 38 11.79 -9.92 3.43
N LEU A 39 11.71 -9.56 4.71
CA LEU A 39 10.58 -8.81 5.26
C LEU A 39 10.92 -7.32 5.22
N VAL A 40 9.93 -6.50 4.86
CA VAL A 40 10.03 -5.04 4.89
C VAL A 40 9.06 -4.53 5.94
N GLY A 41 9.53 -3.60 6.77
CA GLY A 41 8.72 -2.91 7.76
C GLY A 41 9.17 -1.47 7.83
N GLY A 42 8.23 -0.56 8.00
CA GLY A 42 8.53 0.86 8.08
C GLY A 42 7.37 1.69 8.58
N TYR A 43 7.66 2.94 8.92
CA TYR A 43 6.64 3.94 9.20
C TYR A 43 6.30 4.65 7.89
N TYR A 44 5.03 4.61 7.49
CA TYR A 44 4.52 5.23 6.28
C TYR A 44 3.60 6.40 6.65
N SER A 45 3.97 7.59 6.18
CA SER A 45 3.29 8.85 6.45
C SER A 45 2.94 9.55 5.14
N PRO A 46 1.93 9.06 4.39
CA PRO A 46 1.50 9.72 3.18
C PRO A 46 0.81 11.05 3.50
N ASN A 47 0.81 11.96 2.53
CA ASN A 47 -0.08 13.11 2.59
C ASN A 47 -1.48 12.65 2.15
N PHE A 48 -2.45 12.66 3.06
CA PHE A 48 -3.83 12.27 2.77
C PHE A 48 -4.67 13.38 2.11
N GLY A 49 -4.15 14.62 2.06
CA GLY A 49 -4.70 15.79 1.34
C GLY A 49 -6.19 15.74 1.09
N GLU A 50 -6.58 15.46 -0.16
CA GLU A 50 -7.97 15.42 -0.65
C GLU A 50 -8.91 14.56 0.22
N VAL A 51 -8.45 13.42 0.76
CA VAL A 51 -9.29 12.55 1.59
C VAL A 51 -9.55 13.15 2.98
N ASN A 52 -8.54 13.83 3.54
CA ASN A 52 -8.74 14.53 4.81
C ASN A 52 -9.51 15.86 4.60
N ASP A 53 -9.31 16.54 3.47
CA ASP A 53 -10.08 17.73 3.10
C ASP A 53 -11.58 17.39 2.96
N ASP A 54 -11.93 16.23 2.39
CA ASP A 54 -13.31 15.74 2.36
C ASP A 54 -13.87 15.47 3.77
N PHE A 55 -13.04 15.02 4.71
CA PHE A 55 -13.45 14.85 6.10
C PHE A 55 -13.64 16.18 6.82
N ASP A 56 -12.92 17.23 6.48
CA ASP A 56 -13.09 18.55 7.10
C ASP A 56 -14.52 19.10 6.91
N GLU A 57 -15.14 18.88 5.74
CA GLU A 57 -16.53 19.26 5.51
C GLU A 57 -17.49 18.44 6.39
N VAL A 58 -17.26 17.14 6.54
CA VAL A 58 -18.06 16.26 7.40
C VAL A 58 -17.89 16.65 8.87
N ASN A 59 -16.65 16.90 9.29
CA ASN A 59 -16.27 17.33 10.64
C ASN A 59 -16.97 18.65 10.98
N ALA A 60 -16.94 19.64 10.07
CA ALA A 60 -17.60 20.92 10.25
C ALA A 60 -19.14 20.80 10.33
N ASN A 61 -19.73 19.94 9.51
CA ASN A 61 -21.19 19.78 9.45
C ASN A 61 -21.76 19.01 10.65
N PHE A 62 -20.99 18.10 11.24
CA PHE A 62 -21.50 17.14 12.22
C PHE A 62 -20.76 17.13 13.57
N GLY A 63 -19.77 18.00 13.74
CA GLY A 63 -18.97 18.12 14.96
C GLY A 63 -18.09 16.89 15.21
N MET A 64 -17.59 16.28 14.13
CA MET A 64 -16.72 15.09 14.18
C MET A 64 -15.24 15.47 14.05
N ASP A 65 -14.36 14.51 14.34
CA ASP A 65 -12.90 14.58 14.21
C ASP A 65 -12.37 13.36 13.42
N LEU A 66 -12.81 13.22 12.16
CA LEU A 66 -12.33 12.18 11.26
C LEU A 66 -11.01 12.61 10.61
N GLU A 67 -9.94 11.84 10.82
CA GLU A 67 -8.63 12.12 10.21
C GLU A 67 -7.85 10.82 9.95
N LEU A 68 -7.42 10.57 8.70
CA LEU A 68 -6.49 9.48 8.41
C LEU A 68 -5.08 9.84 8.84
N LYS A 69 -4.41 8.89 9.50
CA LYS A 69 -3.08 9.09 10.10
C LYS A 69 -2.04 8.14 9.53
N ALA A 70 -0.79 8.58 9.64
CA ALA A 70 0.39 7.78 9.35
C ALA A 70 0.45 6.53 10.26
N GLY A 71 1.14 5.48 9.81
CA GLY A 71 1.14 4.22 10.52
C GLY A 71 2.18 3.23 10.01
N ILE A 72 2.07 1.98 10.49
CA ILE A 72 3.00 0.92 10.13
C ILE A 72 2.66 0.35 8.75
N MET A 73 3.68 0.26 7.91
CA MET A 73 3.68 -0.50 6.67
C MET A 73 4.53 -1.75 6.84
N TYR A 74 4.06 -2.87 6.31
CA TYR A 74 4.79 -4.14 6.30
C TYR A 74 4.66 -4.82 4.95
N GLY A 75 5.61 -5.67 4.59
CA GLY A 75 5.63 -6.30 3.29
C GLY A 75 6.70 -7.36 3.11
N LEU A 76 6.76 -7.88 1.89
CA LEU A 76 7.78 -8.82 1.44
C LEU A 76 8.64 -8.16 0.36
N ALA A 77 9.93 -8.43 0.39
CA ALA A 77 10.87 -8.05 -0.67
C ALA A 77 11.48 -9.31 -1.29
N LEU A 78 11.47 -9.38 -2.62
CA LEU A 78 12.22 -10.34 -3.41
C LEU A 78 13.35 -9.60 -4.12
N GLY A 79 14.58 -9.90 -3.75
CA GLY A 79 15.79 -9.35 -4.37
C GLY A 79 16.43 -10.34 -5.33
N TYR A 80 17.07 -9.82 -6.37
CA TYR A 80 17.83 -10.59 -7.33
C TYR A 80 19.06 -9.83 -7.78
N ASP A 81 20.25 -10.34 -7.47
CA ASP A 81 21.50 -9.71 -7.90
C ASP A 81 21.86 -10.11 -9.33
N LEU A 82 21.98 -9.10 -10.19
CA LEU A 82 22.52 -9.23 -11.53
C LEU A 82 24.05 -9.09 -11.40
N GLY A 83 24.82 -10.08 -11.87
CA GLY A 83 26.27 -10.23 -11.61
C GLY A 83 27.23 -9.11 -12.07
N SER A 84 26.78 -7.87 -12.20
CA SER A 84 27.47 -6.71 -12.75
C SER A 84 27.07 -5.38 -12.07
N ARG A 85 27.18 -5.28 -10.73
CA ARG A 85 26.82 -4.10 -9.93
C ARG A 85 25.32 -3.75 -9.89
N PHE A 86 24.46 -4.49 -10.60
CA PHE A 86 23.03 -4.22 -10.63
C PHE A 86 22.28 -5.23 -9.76
N GLY A 87 21.18 -4.82 -9.16
CA GLY A 87 20.24 -5.69 -8.46
C GLY A 87 18.82 -5.29 -8.82
N LEU A 88 17.91 -6.25 -8.82
CA LEU A 88 16.47 -6.01 -8.90
C LEU A 88 15.87 -6.28 -7.53
N ARG A 89 14.90 -5.45 -7.11
CA ARG A 89 14.13 -5.69 -5.89
C ARG A 89 12.67 -5.42 -6.15
N LEU A 90 11.85 -6.44 -5.96
CA LEU A 90 10.39 -6.35 -6.01
C LEU A 90 9.87 -6.34 -4.57
N GLU A 91 9.14 -5.30 -4.20
CA GLU A 91 8.45 -5.22 -2.91
C GLU A 91 6.94 -5.32 -3.08
N TYR A 92 6.31 -6.05 -2.17
CA TYR A 92 4.87 -6.10 -2.02
C TYR A 92 4.51 -5.69 -0.61
N ASN A 93 3.97 -4.48 -0.46
CA ASN A 93 3.74 -3.84 0.82
C ASN A 93 2.24 -3.74 1.12
N SER A 94 1.90 -3.59 2.39
CA SER A 94 0.55 -3.37 2.90
C SER A 94 0.59 -2.28 3.96
N PHE A 95 -0.31 -1.33 3.82
CA PHE A 95 -0.54 -0.24 4.75
C PHE A 95 -2.04 -0.06 4.99
N GLU A 96 -2.41 0.23 6.22
CA GLU A 96 -3.79 0.45 6.63
C GLU A 96 -3.89 1.63 7.58
N SER A 97 -4.81 2.56 7.31
CA SER A 97 -5.16 3.67 8.18
C SER A 97 -6.67 3.67 8.41
N LYS A 98 -7.08 3.94 9.65
CA LYS A 98 -8.48 3.92 10.08
C LYS A 98 -8.76 5.15 10.94
N THR A 99 -9.95 5.71 10.78
CA THR A 99 -10.51 6.72 11.66
C THR A 99 -12.00 6.44 11.87
N SER A 100 -12.51 6.83 13.03
CA SER A 100 -13.90 6.59 13.41
C SER A 100 -14.31 7.66 14.39
N ASP A 101 -15.49 8.26 14.20
CA ASP A 101 -16.05 9.19 15.16
C ASP A 101 -17.58 9.21 15.13
N THR A 102 -18.16 9.80 16.16
CA THR A 102 -19.61 9.95 16.32
C THR A 102 -20.01 11.41 16.32
N GLY A 103 -21.03 11.73 15.54
CA GLY A 103 -21.57 13.07 15.40
C GLY A 103 -23.05 13.09 15.74
N SER A 104 -23.58 14.30 15.82
CA SER A 104 -25.00 14.50 16.11
C SER A 104 -25.59 15.63 15.29
N VAL A 105 -26.83 15.46 14.85
CA VAL A 105 -27.62 16.51 14.21
C VAL A 105 -28.86 16.74 15.06
N THR A 106 -29.04 17.99 15.49
CA THR A 106 -30.27 18.41 16.15
C THR A 106 -31.23 18.97 15.11
N ARG A 107 -32.42 18.39 15.01
CA ARG A 107 -33.49 18.91 14.15
C ARG A 107 -34.81 18.95 14.92
N ASP A 108 -35.39 20.13 14.98
CA ASP A 108 -36.58 20.45 15.79
C ASP A 108 -36.38 20.11 17.28
N LEU A 109 -37.01 19.05 17.78
CA LEU A 109 -36.93 18.59 19.18
C LEU A 109 -36.16 17.26 19.34
N TRP A 110 -35.53 16.77 18.27
CA TRP A 110 -34.88 15.46 18.25
C TRP A 110 -33.37 15.59 17.97
N GLU A 111 -32.56 14.88 18.76
CA GLU A 111 -31.12 14.72 18.54
C GLU A 111 -30.87 13.36 17.89
N TYR A 112 -30.35 13.36 16.66
CA TYR A 112 -29.96 12.15 15.95
C TYR A 112 -28.46 11.96 16.10
N ARG A 113 -28.06 10.79 16.62
CA ARG A 113 -26.65 10.39 16.73
C ARG A 113 -26.33 9.34 15.68
N PHE A 114 -25.18 9.47 15.04
CA PHE A 114 -24.68 8.49 14.08
C PHE A 114 -23.16 8.39 14.19
N GLY A 115 -22.64 7.21 13.86
CA GLY A 115 -21.21 6.95 13.77
C GLY A 115 -20.77 6.86 12.33
N LEU A 116 -19.57 7.34 12.04
CA LEU A 116 -18.90 7.16 10.75
C LEU A 116 -17.57 6.47 10.96
N ASP A 117 -17.33 5.43 10.17
CA ASP A 117 -16.10 4.66 10.15
C ASP A 117 -15.46 4.77 8.77
N ALA A 118 -14.21 5.23 8.71
CA ALA A 118 -13.44 5.32 7.49
C ALA A 118 -12.16 4.47 7.58
N LYS A 119 -11.86 3.77 6.49
CA LYS A 119 -10.71 2.88 6.37
C LYS A 119 -10.07 3.00 5.00
N LEU A 120 -8.76 3.25 4.99
CA LEU A 120 -7.94 3.24 3.78
C LEU A 120 -6.92 2.10 3.85
N THR A 121 -6.90 1.27 2.81
CA THR A 121 -5.91 0.19 2.65
C THR A 121 -5.16 0.39 1.35
N VAL A 122 -3.83 0.43 1.43
CA VAL A 122 -2.93 0.61 0.29
C VAL A 122 -2.01 -0.60 0.21
N THR A 123 -1.96 -1.24 -0.96
CA THR A 123 -1.16 -2.45 -1.18
C THR A 123 -0.30 -2.29 -2.44
N PRO A 124 0.77 -1.49 -2.38
CA PRO A 124 1.58 -1.21 -3.56
C PRO A 124 2.54 -2.36 -3.87
N ALA A 125 2.78 -2.58 -5.16
CA ALA A 125 3.88 -3.41 -5.66
C ALA A 125 4.92 -2.47 -6.29
N LEU A 126 6.14 -2.50 -5.78
CA LEU A 126 7.23 -1.60 -6.18
C LEU A 126 8.37 -2.41 -6.78
N LEU A 127 8.86 -2.02 -7.96
CA LEU A 127 10.04 -2.63 -8.58
C LEU A 127 11.17 -1.60 -8.60
N PHE A 128 12.30 -1.98 -8.03
CA PHE A 128 13.50 -1.18 -7.95
C PHE A 128 14.62 -1.82 -8.78
N LEU A 129 15.32 -0.99 -9.55
CA LEU A 129 16.65 -1.31 -10.07
C LEU A 129 17.68 -0.65 -9.14
N ILE A 130 18.51 -1.46 -8.52
CA ILE A 130 19.54 -1.07 -7.58
C ILE A 130 20.88 -1.07 -8.32
N TYR A 131 21.69 -0.04 -8.15
CA TYR A 131 23.05 0.02 -8.67
C TYR A 131 24.05 0.21 -7.51
N GLY A 132 24.97 -0.74 -7.36
CA GLY A 132 26.03 -0.71 -6.36
C GLY A 132 27.33 -0.12 -6.92
N TYR A 133 27.83 0.93 -6.30
CA TYR A 133 29.18 1.42 -6.52
C TYR A 133 30.14 0.59 -5.66
N TYR A 134 30.69 -0.50 -6.21
CA TYR A 134 31.86 -1.19 -5.65
C TYR A 134 33.13 -0.69 -6.35
#